data_AF-A0A7J6WB55-F1
#
_entry.id   AF-A0A7J6WB55-F1
#
_cell.length_a   1.000
_cell.length_b   1.000
_cell.length_c   1.000
_cell.angle_alpha   90.00
_cell.angle_beta   90.00
_cell.angle_gamma   90.00
#
_symmetry.space_group_name_H-M   'P 1'
#
loop_
_entity.id
_entity.type
_entity.pdbx_description
1 polymer ?
#
loop_
_entity_poly.entity_id
_entity_poly.type
_entity_poly.pdbx_seq_one_letter_code
_entity_poly.pdbx_strand_id
1 'polypeptide(L)'
;MKWKFKFIKGQEVEVTSTNKKEEGLEDSFFAAKIISISNQKKKKNKFCVEYKTLLDETDETKPLREYLPYKCLRPVPPPPKETSPPCPYELNEEVDAFCNDGWWKGVITKIPNVDSSKYSVFFKHHDEEMEFECSDLRNHLDWIDVKWVSSKNKETAVLEQYDGSFLIPIPTGCSAYDSDMDISETPPSEMMNLPSSSSLNKTRLPSHSVS
;
A
#
# COMPACT_ATOMS: atom_id res chain seq x y z
N MET A 1 -17.75 -13.38 9.72
CA MET A 1 -17.18 -12.01 9.60
C MET A 1 -18.17 -11.17 8.81
N LYS A 2 -18.66 -10.07 9.38
CA LYS A 2 -19.38 -9.05 8.62
C LYS A 2 -18.32 -8.05 8.15
N TRP A 3 -18.19 -7.83 6.85
CA TRP A 3 -17.33 -6.77 6.33
C TRP A 3 -17.99 -5.42 6.58
N LYS A 4 -17.21 -4.42 7.03
CA LYS A 4 -17.72 -3.08 7.31
C LYS A 4 -18.10 -2.34 6.01
N PHE A 5 -17.32 -2.50 4.95
CA PHE A 5 -17.65 -2.01 3.60
C PHE A 5 -18.04 -3.17 2.68
N LYS A 6 -19.07 -2.98 1.84
CA LYS A 6 -19.58 -4.02 0.94
C LYS A 6 -19.21 -3.70 -0.51
N PHE A 7 -18.34 -4.50 -1.09
CA PHE A 7 -18.01 -4.45 -2.52
C PHE A 7 -19.10 -5.10 -3.37
N ILE A 8 -19.33 -4.57 -4.57
CA ILE A 8 -20.32 -5.08 -5.53
C ILE A 8 -19.69 -5.41 -6.89
N LYS A 9 -20.32 -6.31 -7.66
CA LYS A 9 -19.93 -6.58 -9.04
C LYS A 9 -20.07 -5.30 -9.88
N GLY A 10 -19.08 -5.04 -10.72
CA GLY A 10 -18.98 -3.86 -11.58
C GLY A 10 -18.28 -2.67 -10.93
N GLN A 11 -18.03 -2.70 -9.62
CA GLN A 11 -17.36 -1.62 -8.90
C GLN A 11 -15.87 -1.52 -9.29
N GLU A 12 -15.40 -0.29 -9.48
CA GLU A 12 -13.98 0.02 -9.61
C GLU A 12 -13.30 0.05 -8.24
N VAL A 13 -12.12 -0.54 -8.17
CA VAL A 13 -11.35 -0.73 -6.95
C VAL A 13 -9.88 -0.55 -7.25
N GLU A 14 -9.10 -0.31 -6.19
CA GLU A 14 -7.66 -0.48 -6.23
C GLU A 14 -7.26 -1.75 -5.49
N VAL A 15 -6.26 -2.41 -6.04
CA VAL A 15 -5.80 -3.73 -5.64
C VAL A 15 -4.35 -3.65 -5.18
N THR A 16 -4.04 -4.27 -4.06
CA THR A 16 -2.66 -4.42 -3.56
C THR A 16 -2.32 -5.89 -3.38
N SER A 17 -1.03 -6.24 -3.37
CA SER A 17 -0.59 -7.63 -3.24
C SER A 17 -1.07 -8.28 -1.93
N THR A 18 -1.27 -9.60 -1.98
CA THR A 18 -1.76 -10.40 -0.85
C THR A 18 -0.72 -10.64 0.24
N ASN A 19 0.56 -10.50 -0.10
CA ASN A 19 1.69 -10.89 0.73
C ASN A 19 2.67 -9.72 0.87
N LYS A 20 2.84 -9.21 2.09
CA LYS A 20 3.96 -8.29 2.46
C LYS A 20 5.36 -8.95 2.38
N LYS A 21 5.45 -10.15 1.80
CA LYS A 21 6.68 -10.91 1.56
C LYS A 21 6.98 -11.05 0.06
N GLU A 22 6.06 -10.61 -0.80
CA GLU A 22 6.35 -10.48 -2.23
C GLU A 22 7.18 -9.20 -2.41
N GLU A 23 8.50 -9.39 -2.31
CA GLU A 23 9.48 -8.32 -2.40
C GLU A 23 9.29 -7.49 -3.68
N GLY A 24 8.98 -6.20 -3.50
CA GLY A 24 8.91 -5.19 -4.54
C GLY A 24 7.50 -4.85 -5.03
N LEU A 25 6.43 -5.34 -4.39
CA LEU A 25 5.05 -4.87 -4.62
C LEU A 25 4.44 -4.23 -3.37
N GLU A 26 5.23 -4.05 -2.31
CA GLU A 26 4.78 -3.38 -1.10
C GLU A 26 4.34 -1.94 -1.41
N ASP A 27 3.22 -1.54 -0.81
CA ASP A 27 2.64 -0.20 -0.94
C ASP A 27 2.30 0.23 -2.39
N SER A 28 2.09 -0.74 -3.28
CA SER A 28 1.57 -0.52 -4.64
C SER A 28 0.05 -0.79 -4.73
N PHE A 29 -0.61 -0.02 -5.61
CA PHE A 29 -2.04 -0.10 -5.87
C PHE A 29 -2.33 -0.07 -7.36
N PHE A 30 -2.99 -1.12 -7.87
CA PHE A 30 -3.34 -1.26 -9.28
C PHE A 30 -4.84 -1.09 -9.49
N ALA A 31 -5.22 -0.36 -10.53
CA ALA A 31 -6.62 -0.10 -10.84
C ALA A 31 -7.29 -1.36 -11.43
N ALA A 32 -8.45 -1.73 -10.88
CA ALA A 32 -9.17 -2.92 -11.30
C ALA A 32 -10.70 -2.76 -11.20
N LYS A 33 -11.42 -3.76 -11.69
CA LYS A 33 -12.88 -3.85 -11.64
C LYS A 33 -13.31 -5.20 -11.10
N ILE A 34 -14.29 -5.22 -10.19
CA ILE A 34 -14.84 -6.48 -9.67
C ILE A 34 -15.76 -7.12 -10.71
N ILE A 35 -15.35 -8.26 -11.25
CA ILE A 35 -16.15 -8.98 -12.27
C ILE A 35 -17.03 -10.07 -11.67
N SER A 36 -16.65 -10.63 -10.52
CA SER A 36 -17.53 -11.54 -9.75
C SER A 36 -17.14 -11.65 -8.28
N ILE A 37 -18.08 -12.10 -7.46
CA ILE A 37 -17.89 -12.37 -6.03
C ILE A 37 -18.10 -13.86 -5.84
N SER A 38 -17.07 -14.59 -5.41
CA SER A 38 -17.15 -16.04 -5.32
C SER A 38 -17.82 -16.49 -4.02
N ASN A 39 -18.89 -17.27 -4.18
CA ASN A 39 -19.57 -17.97 -3.08
C ASN A 39 -19.18 -19.45 -2.98
N GLN A 40 -18.21 -19.90 -3.78
CA GLN A 40 -17.79 -21.31 -3.79
C GLN A 40 -17.05 -21.67 -2.50
N LYS A 41 -17.31 -22.86 -1.93
CA LYS A 41 -16.67 -23.31 -0.66
C LYS A 41 -15.13 -23.21 -0.66
N LYS A 42 -14.46 -23.47 -1.79
CA LYS A 42 -12.99 -23.42 -1.94
C LYS A 42 -12.42 -22.00 -2.18
N LYS A 43 -13.24 -21.05 -2.66
CA LYS A 43 -12.87 -19.64 -2.93
C LYS A 43 -13.71 -18.67 -2.11
N LYS A 44 -14.21 -19.14 -0.96
CA LYS A 44 -15.14 -18.40 -0.13
C LYS A 44 -14.50 -17.07 0.24
N ASN A 45 -15.27 -15.99 0.16
CA ASN A 45 -14.85 -14.64 0.55
C ASN A 45 -13.75 -14.02 -0.34
N LYS A 46 -13.60 -14.51 -1.58
CA LYS A 46 -12.71 -13.90 -2.59
C LYS A 46 -13.49 -13.19 -3.68
N PHE A 47 -12.91 -12.13 -4.20
CA PHE A 47 -13.38 -11.31 -5.31
C PHE A 47 -12.55 -11.63 -6.54
N CYS A 48 -13.21 -11.85 -7.67
CA CYS A 48 -12.54 -11.90 -8.95
C CYS A 48 -12.46 -10.47 -9.48
N VAL A 49 -11.25 -9.97 -9.65
CA VAL A 49 -10.98 -8.66 -10.24
C VAL A 49 -10.41 -8.82 -11.64
N GLU A 50 -10.60 -7.79 -12.45
CA GLU A 50 -10.00 -7.60 -13.76
C GLU A 50 -9.20 -6.30 -13.71
N TYR A 51 -7.89 -6.37 -13.94
CA TYR A 51 -7.01 -5.20 -13.93
C TYR A 51 -7.27 -4.33 -15.15
N LYS A 52 -7.14 -3.01 -15.00
CA LYS A 52 -7.37 -2.06 -16.12
C LYS A 52 -6.18 -1.98 -17.08
N THR A 53 -4.98 -2.12 -16.53
CA THR A 53 -3.71 -1.85 -17.23
C THR A 53 -2.84 -3.10 -17.37
N LEU A 54 -3.01 -4.10 -16.49
CA LEU A 54 -2.25 -5.35 -16.54
C LEU A 54 -2.91 -6.39 -17.47
N LEU A 55 -2.09 -7.07 -18.27
CA LEU A 55 -2.51 -8.08 -19.24
C LEU A 55 -2.19 -9.50 -18.74
N ASP A 56 -2.92 -10.48 -19.25
CA ASP A 56 -2.71 -11.90 -18.94
C ASP A 56 -1.39 -12.39 -19.56
N GLU A 57 -0.58 -13.10 -18.78
CA GLU A 57 0.74 -13.60 -19.22
C GLU A 57 0.66 -14.62 -20.36
N THR A 58 -0.45 -15.34 -20.46
CA THR A 58 -0.66 -16.37 -21.50
C THR A 58 -1.36 -15.82 -22.73
N ASP A 59 -2.06 -14.71 -22.59
CA ASP A 59 -2.80 -14.04 -23.65
C ASP A 59 -2.77 -12.52 -23.44
N GLU A 60 -1.72 -11.88 -23.94
CA GLU A 60 -1.49 -10.43 -23.83
C GLU A 60 -2.61 -9.58 -24.48
N THR A 61 -3.58 -10.19 -25.16
CA THR A 61 -4.76 -9.48 -25.67
C THR A 61 -5.86 -9.31 -24.63
N LYS A 62 -5.74 -9.99 -23.48
CA LYS A 62 -6.76 -10.02 -22.43
C LYS A 62 -6.25 -9.34 -21.15
N PRO A 63 -7.13 -8.64 -20.42
CA PRO A 63 -6.77 -8.13 -19.11
C PRO A 63 -6.51 -9.26 -18.11
N LEU A 64 -5.54 -9.06 -17.22
CA LEU A 64 -5.23 -9.97 -16.12
C LEU A 64 -6.43 -10.08 -15.16
N ARG A 65 -6.70 -11.30 -14.69
CA ARG A 65 -7.77 -11.57 -13.72
C ARG A 65 -7.28 -12.39 -12.54
N GLU A 66 -7.62 -11.95 -11.33
CA GLU A 66 -7.17 -12.59 -10.10
C GLU A 66 -8.28 -12.75 -9.07
N TYR A 67 -8.14 -13.76 -8.21
CA TYR A 67 -9.03 -14.01 -7.08
C TYR A 67 -8.39 -13.56 -5.77
N LEU A 68 -8.85 -12.42 -5.24
CA LEU A 68 -8.24 -11.75 -4.11
C LEU A 68 -9.15 -11.71 -2.89
N PRO A 69 -8.60 -11.76 -1.67
CA PRO A 69 -9.37 -11.59 -0.44
C PRO A 69 -9.78 -10.12 -0.26
N TYR A 70 -10.79 -9.89 0.57
CA TYR A 70 -11.28 -8.55 0.92
C TYR A 70 -10.17 -7.56 1.32
N LYS A 71 -9.16 -8.01 2.08
CA LYS A 71 -8.06 -7.17 2.59
C LYS A 71 -7.17 -6.56 1.50
N CYS A 72 -7.22 -7.07 0.29
CA CYS A 72 -6.42 -6.61 -0.84
C CYS A 72 -7.16 -5.61 -1.71
N LEU A 73 -8.40 -5.27 -1.35
CA LEU A 73 -9.25 -4.34 -2.07
C LEU A 73 -9.49 -3.09 -1.24
N ARG A 74 -9.40 -1.94 -1.91
CA ARG A 74 -9.96 -0.68 -1.44
C ARG A 74 -10.81 -0.05 -2.55
N PRO A 75 -11.79 0.80 -2.22
CA PRO A 75 -12.45 1.63 -3.23
C PRO A 75 -11.41 2.50 -3.97
N VAL A 76 -11.80 3.11 -5.08
CA VAL A 76 -10.97 4.16 -5.68
C VAL A 76 -10.89 5.36 -4.72
N PRO A 77 -9.70 5.91 -4.43
CA PRO A 77 -9.56 7.11 -3.62
C PRO A 77 -10.41 8.27 -4.15
N PRO A 78 -10.98 9.11 -3.28
CA PRO A 78 -11.73 10.28 -3.72
C PRO A 78 -10.81 11.24 -4.49
N PRO A 79 -11.33 11.95 -5.49
CA PRO A 79 -10.54 12.97 -6.18
C PRO A 79 -10.13 14.08 -5.20
N PRO A 80 -9.06 14.84 -5.52
CA PRO A 80 -8.73 16.05 -4.80
C PRO A 80 -9.93 16.99 -4.70
N LYS A 81 -10.05 17.72 -3.60
CA LYS A 81 -11.13 18.72 -3.43
C LYS A 81 -10.93 19.83 -4.47
N GLU A 82 -12.01 20.36 -5.04
CA GLU A 82 -11.93 21.46 -6.02
C GLU A 82 -11.16 22.68 -5.51
N THR A 83 -11.13 22.89 -4.19
CA THR A 83 -10.42 23.99 -3.54
C THR A 83 -8.93 23.73 -3.31
N SER A 84 -8.42 22.52 -3.57
CA SER A 84 -6.99 22.23 -3.40
C SER A 84 -6.18 22.89 -4.51
N PRO A 85 -5.02 23.47 -4.22
CA PRO A 85 -4.13 23.98 -5.26
C PRO A 85 -3.77 22.86 -6.24
N PRO A 86 -3.57 23.14 -7.54
CA PRO A 86 -2.88 22.22 -8.41
C PRO A 86 -1.46 22.01 -7.87
N CYS A 87 -1.06 20.74 -7.68
CA CYS A 87 0.28 20.36 -7.23
C CYS A 87 0.66 20.89 -5.82
N PRO A 88 -0.09 20.54 -4.76
CA PRO A 88 0.10 21.14 -3.44
C PRO A 88 1.15 20.42 -2.58
N TYR A 89 2.08 19.67 -3.18
CA TYR A 89 2.93 18.73 -2.43
C TYR A 89 4.13 19.44 -1.80
N GLU A 90 4.35 19.18 -0.51
CA GLU A 90 5.47 19.73 0.25
C GLU A 90 6.58 18.69 0.46
N LEU A 91 7.77 19.16 0.83
CA LEU A 91 8.87 18.27 1.20
C LEU A 91 8.46 17.35 2.35
N ASN A 92 8.84 16.07 2.26
CA ASN A 92 8.48 14.99 3.18
C ASN A 92 7.00 14.59 3.20
N GLU A 93 6.18 15.09 2.27
CA GLU A 93 4.80 14.65 2.12
C GLU A 93 4.73 13.23 1.52
N GLU A 94 3.84 12.38 2.06
CA GLU A 94 3.54 11.07 1.47
C GLU A 94 2.60 11.22 0.27
N VAL A 95 3.04 10.69 -0.88
CA VAL A 95 2.29 10.70 -2.14
C VAL A 95 2.20 9.30 -2.71
N ASP A 96 1.21 9.05 -3.57
CA ASP A 96 1.27 7.93 -4.51
C ASP A 96 1.74 8.47 -5.86
N ALA A 97 2.78 7.86 -6.44
CA ALA A 97 3.29 8.16 -7.76
C ALA A 97 2.84 7.11 -8.77
N PHE A 98 2.40 7.55 -9.96
CA PHE A 98 1.97 6.65 -11.02
C PHE A 98 3.15 6.21 -11.88
N CYS A 99 3.48 4.92 -11.82
CA CYS A 99 4.51 4.30 -12.66
C CYS A 99 4.24 2.80 -12.81
N ASN A 100 4.68 2.22 -13.93
CA ASN A 100 4.47 0.80 -14.23
C ASN A 100 3.03 0.34 -13.98
N ASP A 101 2.07 1.07 -14.54
CA ASP A 101 0.65 0.72 -14.51
C ASP A 101 -0.03 0.71 -13.13
N GLY A 102 0.66 1.22 -12.09
CA GLY A 102 0.20 1.27 -10.71
C GLY A 102 0.55 2.56 -9.99
N TRP A 103 -0.04 2.73 -8.81
CA TRP A 103 0.21 3.81 -7.87
C TRP A 103 1.12 3.31 -6.75
N TRP A 104 2.26 3.97 -6.56
CA TRP A 104 3.30 3.53 -5.63
C TRP A 104 3.49 4.57 -4.54
N LYS A 105 3.40 4.14 -3.28
CA LYS A 105 3.63 5.03 -2.16
C LYS A 105 5.10 5.49 -2.12
N GLY A 106 5.30 6.79 -2.05
CA GLY A 106 6.60 7.42 -1.87
C GLY A 106 6.53 8.68 -1.02
N VAL A 107 7.68 9.33 -0.86
CA VAL A 107 7.84 10.58 -0.10
C VAL A 107 8.51 11.63 -0.96
N ILE A 108 8.00 12.86 -0.97
CA ILE A 108 8.63 13.97 -1.69
C ILE A 108 9.99 14.30 -1.05
N THR A 109 11.05 14.25 -1.84
CA THR A 109 12.44 14.60 -1.44
C THR A 109 12.95 15.87 -2.10
N LYS A 110 12.38 16.26 -3.24
CA LYS A 110 12.63 17.56 -3.87
C LYS A 110 11.35 18.11 -4.47
N ILE A 111 11.19 19.43 -4.37
CA ILE A 111 10.09 20.17 -4.98
C ILE A 111 10.57 20.90 -6.23
N PRO A 112 9.67 21.23 -7.18
CA PRO A 112 9.99 22.02 -8.35
C PRO A 112 10.68 23.34 -7.99
N ASN A 113 11.65 23.73 -8.82
CA ASN A 113 12.41 24.97 -8.69
C ASN A 113 12.64 25.61 -10.07
N VAL A 114 13.54 26.59 -10.15
CA VAL A 114 13.82 27.31 -11.41
C VAL A 114 14.41 26.39 -12.49
N ASP A 115 15.13 25.35 -12.10
CA ASP A 115 15.87 24.45 -12.99
C ASP A 115 15.09 23.17 -13.35
N SER A 116 14.07 22.79 -12.56
CA SER A 116 13.23 21.62 -12.79
C SER A 116 11.78 21.85 -12.36
N SER A 117 10.83 21.50 -13.24
CA SER A 117 9.39 21.55 -12.96
C SER A 117 8.85 20.28 -12.26
N LYS A 118 9.70 19.28 -12.02
CA LYS A 118 9.31 17.97 -11.51
C LYS A 118 9.53 17.84 -10.00
N TYR A 119 8.77 16.95 -9.39
CA TYR A 119 8.98 16.50 -8.02
C TYR A 119 9.92 15.30 -8.01
N SER A 120 10.82 15.21 -7.03
CA SER A 120 11.52 13.96 -6.76
C SER A 120 10.81 13.20 -5.65
N VAL A 121 10.59 11.91 -5.86
CA VAL A 121 9.91 11.00 -4.95
C VAL A 121 10.82 9.85 -4.60
N PHE A 122 11.00 9.60 -3.31
CA PHE A 122 11.74 8.47 -2.78
C PHE A 122 10.82 7.30 -2.41
N PHE A 123 11.15 6.11 -2.89
CA PHE A 123 10.44 4.86 -2.64
C PHE A 123 11.22 3.99 -1.65
N LYS A 124 10.77 3.99 -0.40
CA LYS A 124 11.46 3.31 0.71
C LYS A 124 11.74 1.83 0.45
N HIS A 125 10.80 1.12 -0.20
CA HIS A 125 10.94 -0.32 -0.44
C HIS A 125 11.95 -0.68 -1.52
N HIS A 126 12.24 0.27 -2.42
CA HIS A 126 13.17 0.08 -3.52
C HIS A 126 14.52 0.78 -3.30
N ASP A 127 14.60 1.66 -2.29
CA ASP A 127 15.75 2.55 -2.04
C ASP A 127 16.10 3.38 -3.29
N GLU A 128 15.05 3.83 -4.00
CA GLU A 128 15.15 4.51 -5.27
C GLU A 128 14.48 5.90 -5.19
N GLU A 129 15.06 6.89 -5.87
CA GLU A 129 14.50 8.23 -6.06
C GLU A 129 14.23 8.43 -7.56
N MET A 130 13.02 8.91 -7.90
CA MET A 130 12.63 9.18 -9.30
C MET A 130 11.92 10.53 -9.41
N GLU A 131 11.93 11.11 -10.61
CA GLU A 131 11.26 12.39 -10.91
C GLU A 131 9.91 12.21 -11.59
N PHE A 132 8.91 12.93 -11.10
CA PHE A 132 7.53 12.87 -11.59
C PHE A 132 6.96 14.25 -11.91
N GLU A 133 6.11 14.30 -12.93
CA GLU A 133 5.25 15.46 -13.13
C GLU A 133 4.15 15.47 -12.07
N CYS A 134 3.62 16.65 -11.77
CA CYS A 134 2.53 16.77 -10.81
C CYS A 134 1.29 15.93 -11.18
N SER A 135 1.01 15.77 -12.48
CA SER A 135 -0.10 14.95 -12.98
C SER A 135 0.05 13.46 -12.67
N ASP A 136 1.28 13.01 -12.45
CA ASP A 136 1.60 11.62 -12.13
C ASP A 136 1.61 11.38 -10.61
N LEU A 137 1.30 12.41 -9.81
CA LEU A 137 1.24 12.33 -8.36
C LEU A 137 -0.17 12.53 -7.84
N ARG A 138 -0.49 11.86 -6.74
CA ARG A 138 -1.66 12.14 -5.92
C ARG A 138 -1.31 12.06 -4.43
N ASN A 139 -2.13 12.68 -3.59
CA ASN A 139 -2.03 12.52 -2.14
C ASN A 139 -2.20 11.05 -1.75
N HIS A 140 -1.28 10.54 -0.93
CA HIS A 140 -1.43 9.20 -0.37
C HIS A 140 -2.60 9.17 0.63
N LEU A 141 -3.51 8.21 0.44
CA LEU A 141 -4.64 7.97 1.32
C LEU A 141 -4.70 6.50 1.72
N ASP A 142 -4.79 6.24 3.01
CA ASP A 142 -5.00 4.91 3.58
C ASP A 142 -6.50 4.63 3.69
N TRP A 143 -6.90 3.40 3.33
CA TRP A 143 -8.27 2.92 3.52
C TRP A 143 -8.36 2.12 4.83
N ILE A 144 -8.79 2.77 5.90
CA ILE A 144 -8.83 2.20 7.26
C ILE A 144 -10.24 2.28 7.79
N ASP A 145 -10.79 1.16 8.25
CA ASP A 145 -12.12 1.10 8.88
C ASP A 145 -13.24 1.79 8.09
N VAL A 146 -13.21 1.67 6.76
CA VAL A 146 -14.21 2.24 5.84
C VAL A 146 -14.11 3.78 5.70
N LYS A 147 -12.98 4.35 6.11
CA LYS A 147 -12.68 5.77 5.95
C LYS A 147 -11.38 5.93 5.17
N TRP A 148 -11.31 6.98 4.36
CA TRP A 148 -10.05 7.46 3.77
C TRP A 148 -9.33 8.34 4.78
N VAL A 149 -8.07 8.01 5.07
CA VAL A 149 -7.24 8.71 6.05
C VAL A 149 -5.97 9.19 5.37
N SER A 150 -5.66 10.48 5.48
CA SER A 150 -4.38 11.04 5.06
C SER A 150 -3.38 11.03 6.21
N SER A 151 -2.09 11.08 5.90
CA SER A 151 -1.04 11.15 6.94
C SER A 151 -1.13 12.39 7.83
N LYS A 152 -1.66 13.49 7.28
CA LYS A 152 -1.99 14.72 8.03
C LYS A 152 -3.10 14.51 9.08
N ASN A 153 -3.92 13.46 8.95
CA ASN A 153 -5.08 13.19 9.82
C ASN A 153 -4.96 11.88 10.63
N LYS A 154 -3.80 11.22 10.61
CA LYS A 154 -3.61 9.91 11.28
C LYS A 154 -3.75 10.00 12.81
N GLU A 155 -3.38 11.13 13.41
CA GLU A 155 -3.45 11.32 14.87
C GLU A 155 -4.90 11.34 15.41
N THR A 156 -5.86 11.85 14.62
CA THR A 156 -7.28 11.89 15.01
C THR A 156 -7.98 10.53 14.86
N ALA A 157 -7.60 9.73 13.85
CA ALA A 157 -8.26 8.46 13.55
C ALA A 157 -7.90 7.32 14.52
N VAL A 158 -6.69 7.32 15.08
CA VAL A 158 -6.25 6.32 16.08
C VAL A 158 -6.88 6.58 17.46
N LEU A 159 -7.17 7.85 17.79
CA LEU A 159 -7.85 8.19 19.05
C LEU A 159 -9.31 7.74 19.07
N GLU A 160 -10.01 7.72 17.93
CA GLU A 160 -11.37 7.13 17.82
C GLU A 160 -11.36 5.59 17.92
N GLN A 161 -10.21 4.92 17.85
CA GLN A 161 -10.10 3.47 18.06
C GLN A 161 -10.07 3.08 19.55
N TYR A 162 -9.80 4.03 20.45
CA TYR A 162 -9.86 3.82 21.90
C TYR A 162 -11.24 4.24 22.43
N ASP A 163 -12.21 3.34 22.28
CA ASP A 163 -13.50 3.45 22.97
C ASP A 163 -13.28 3.18 24.48
N GLY A 164 -13.09 4.27 25.23
CA GLY A 164 -13.42 4.40 26.65
C GLY A 164 -12.92 3.35 27.65
N SER A 165 -11.73 3.56 28.22
CA SER A 165 -11.35 3.31 29.63
C SER A 165 -9.83 3.48 29.74
N PHE A 166 -9.24 4.27 30.64
CA PHE A 166 -9.47 4.33 32.07
C PHE A 166 -8.89 5.65 32.61
N LEU A 167 -9.67 6.39 33.40
CA LEU A 167 -9.12 7.38 34.33
C LEU A 167 -8.51 6.63 35.51
N ILE A 168 -7.21 6.81 35.79
CA ILE A 168 -6.75 6.98 37.17
C ILE A 168 -5.54 7.91 37.21
N PRO A 169 -5.48 8.88 38.15
CA PRO A 169 -4.28 9.65 38.44
C PRO A 169 -3.23 8.83 39.21
N ILE A 170 -1.97 9.19 38.94
CA ILE A 170 -0.66 8.76 39.51
C ILE A 170 -0.64 8.83 41.06
N PRO A 171 0.29 8.15 41.80
CA PRO A 171 1.63 8.73 41.99
C PRO A 171 2.80 7.79 42.40
N THR A 172 4.01 8.34 42.22
CA THR A 172 5.24 8.14 43.02
C THR A 172 6.23 7.05 42.59
N GLY A 173 7.49 7.47 42.49
CA GLY A 173 8.59 6.75 41.89
C GLY A 173 9.23 5.65 42.72
N CYS A 174 10.13 4.93 42.05
CA CYS A 174 11.28 4.14 42.50
C CYS A 174 12.13 3.98 41.22
N SER A 175 13.26 4.67 41.05
CA SER A 175 14.61 4.32 41.50
C SER A 175 15.13 2.96 41.00
N ALA A 176 16.02 3.04 40.00
CA ALA A 176 17.29 2.32 39.78
C ALA A 176 17.38 0.78 39.87
N TYR A 177 18.42 0.26 39.20
CA TYR A 177 19.00 -1.10 39.20
C TYR A 177 18.23 -2.17 38.40
N ASP A 178 18.84 -3.10 37.67
CA ASP A 178 20.25 -3.30 37.30
C ASP A 178 20.29 -4.17 36.03
N SER A 179 21.46 -4.12 35.41
CA SER A 179 22.05 -5.00 34.40
C SER A 179 21.79 -6.49 34.63
N ASP A 180 21.53 -7.26 33.56
CA ASP A 180 22.14 -8.59 33.27
C ASP A 180 21.37 -9.30 32.14
N MET A 181 21.94 -9.33 30.94
CA MET A 181 21.55 -10.27 29.88
C MET A 181 22.83 -10.89 29.30
N ASP A 182 23.13 -12.11 29.76
CA ASP A 182 23.98 -13.06 29.08
C ASP A 182 23.20 -14.39 28.95
N ILE A 183 23.69 -15.24 28.06
CA ILE A 183 23.24 -16.57 27.64
C ILE A 183 22.64 -16.56 26.23
N SER A 184 23.59 -16.61 25.30
CA SER A 184 23.57 -17.42 24.10
C SER A 184 22.79 -18.73 24.26
N GLU A 185 21.82 -19.00 23.38
CA GLU A 185 21.56 -20.35 22.86
C GLU A 185 20.95 -20.27 21.45
N THR A 186 21.67 -20.83 20.48
CA THR A 186 21.22 -21.04 19.10
C THR A 186 20.62 -22.44 19.01
N PRO A 187 19.38 -22.64 18.53
CA PRO A 187 18.93 -23.96 18.08
C PRO A 187 19.09 -24.13 16.57
N PRO A 188 19.14 -25.39 16.09
CA PRO A 188 19.70 -25.75 14.79
C PRO A 188 18.78 -25.48 13.60
N SER A 189 19.41 -25.29 12.45
CA SER A 189 18.80 -25.19 11.12
C SER A 189 18.15 -26.51 10.69
N GLU A 190 16.82 -26.57 10.69
CA GLU A 190 16.08 -27.56 9.90
C GLU A 190 15.65 -26.94 8.57
N MET A 191 16.28 -27.43 7.50
CA MET A 191 15.85 -27.18 6.12
C MET A 191 14.53 -27.89 5.86
N MET A 192 13.46 -27.13 5.69
CA MET A 192 12.22 -27.62 5.10
C MET A 192 12.09 -27.05 3.69
N ASN A 193 12.45 -27.87 2.71
CA ASN A 193 12.08 -27.70 1.31
C ASN A 193 10.55 -27.73 1.18
N LEU A 194 9.98 -26.69 0.56
CA LEU A 194 8.62 -26.69 0.03
C LEU A 194 8.60 -26.03 -1.36
N PRO A 195 7.67 -26.43 -2.23
CA PRO A 195 7.85 -26.43 -3.67
C PRO A 195 7.63 -25.05 -4.29
N SER A 196 8.33 -24.86 -5.40
CA SER A 196 8.23 -23.76 -6.34
C SER A 196 6.78 -23.37 -6.62
N SER A 197 6.38 -22.18 -6.14
CA SER A 197 5.24 -21.46 -6.69
C SER A 197 5.75 -20.47 -7.73
N SER A 198 5.20 -20.61 -8.94
CA SER A 198 5.34 -19.75 -10.12
C SER A 198 5.71 -18.31 -9.77
N SER A 199 6.89 -17.91 -10.23
CA SER A 199 7.37 -16.54 -10.28
C SER A 199 6.37 -15.65 -11.01
N LEU A 200 5.72 -14.76 -10.27
CA LEU A 200 5.24 -13.50 -10.83
C LEU A 200 6.46 -12.82 -11.46
N ASN A 201 6.42 -12.55 -12.76
CA ASN A 201 7.44 -11.71 -13.36
C ASN A 201 7.33 -10.32 -12.73
N LYS A 202 8.37 -9.97 -11.98
CA LYS A 202 8.54 -8.78 -11.16
C LYS A 202 8.15 -7.50 -11.92
N THR A 203 7.06 -6.86 -11.54
CA THR A 203 6.85 -5.43 -11.84
C THR A 203 7.79 -4.62 -10.94
N ARG A 204 9.09 -4.67 -11.20
CA ARG A 204 10.09 -3.83 -10.53
C ARG A 204 9.92 -2.40 -11.05
N LEU A 205 10.03 -1.38 -10.18
CA LEU A 205 10.24 0.01 -10.61
C LEU A 205 11.36 0.06 -11.66
N PRO A 206 11.25 0.91 -12.70
CA PRO A 206 12.22 0.89 -13.78
C PRO A 206 13.61 1.25 -13.24
N SER A 207 14.59 0.36 -13.42
CA SER A 207 16.00 0.70 -13.18
C SER A 207 16.47 1.64 -14.27
N HIS A 208 16.96 2.83 -13.91
CA HIS A 208 17.58 3.75 -14.86
C HIS A 208 18.75 3.07 -15.58
N SER A 209 18.64 2.93 -16.90
CA SER A 209 19.79 2.76 -17.78
C SER A 209 20.53 4.09 -17.82
N VAL A 210 21.67 4.20 -17.15
CA VAL A 210 22.60 5.31 -17.38
C VAL A 210 23.23 5.07 -18.76
N SER A 211 22.93 5.96 -19.71
CA SER A 211 23.62 6.06 -21.00
C SER A 211 24.99 6.71 -20.86
#